data_AF-A0A3B8RW43-F1
#
_entry.id   AF-A0A3B8RW43-F1
#
_cell.length_a   1.000
_cell.length_b   1.000
_cell.length_c   1.000
_cell.angle_alpha   90.00
_cell.angle_beta   90.00
_cell.angle_gamma   90.00
#
_symmetry.space_group_name_H-M   'P 1'
#
loop_
_entity.id
_entity.type
_entity.pdbx_description
1 polymer ?
#
loop_
_entity_poly.entity_id
_entity_poly.type
_entity_poly.pdbx_seq_one_letter_code
_entity_poly.pdbx_strand_id
1 'polypeptide(L)'
;MDLIKSINTLKEERRLISRVIQNLSDEQLLIIPDEYKNNILWNLGHIIITQQFLHYTLSRVEMRVTKELVMLFRTGTSPAIWEKQPNIEEIKSLFIDLLDKFIEDYRNDLFTEFI
;
A
#
# COMPACT_ATOMS: atom_id res chain seq x y z
N MET A 1 24.63 0.80 -0.43
CA MET A 1 23.30 1.20 -0.95
C MET A 1 22.96 2.52 -0.28
N ASP A 2 22.60 3.55 -1.04
CA ASP A 2 22.26 4.86 -0.49
C ASP A 2 20.78 4.85 -0.09
N LEU A 3 20.51 4.87 1.22
CA LEU A 3 19.17 4.75 1.78
C LEU A 3 18.29 5.96 1.45
N ILE A 4 18.88 7.16 1.36
CA ILE A 4 18.16 8.37 0.94
C ILE A 4 17.74 8.21 -0.53
N LYS A 5 18.62 7.68 -1.38
CA LYS A 5 18.27 7.36 -2.77
C LYS A 5 17.14 6.33 -2.86
N SER A 6 17.16 5.29 -2.03
CA SER A 6 16.07 4.29 -1.99
C SER A 6 14.73 4.90 -1.57
N ILE A 7 14.71 5.74 -0.52
CA ILE A 7 13.49 6.45 -0.10
C ILE A 7 12.97 7.35 -1.21
N ASN A 8 13.84 8.12 -1.87
CA ASN A 8 13.43 8.99 -2.98
C ASN A 8 12.88 8.19 -4.17
N THR A 9 13.44 7.01 -4.45
CA THR A 9 12.93 6.11 -5.49
C THR A 9 11.51 5.67 -5.16
N LEU A 10 11.26 5.24 -3.92
CA LEU A 10 9.94 4.86 -3.45
C LEU A 10 8.93 6.03 -3.55
N LYS A 11 9.34 7.26 -3.25
CA LYS A 11 8.48 8.45 -3.43
C LYS A 11 8.08 8.67 -4.88
N GLU A 12 9.03 8.60 -5.80
CA GLU A 12 8.73 8.79 -7.22
C GLU A 12 7.87 7.65 -7.78
N GLU A 13 8.11 6.40 -7.37
CA GLU A 13 7.26 5.27 -7.76
C GLU A 13 5.80 5.46 -7.33
N ARG A 14 5.56 5.85 -6.07
CA ARG A 14 4.19 6.14 -5.61
C ARG A 14 3.58 7.32 -6.36
N ARG A 15 4.36 8.39 -6.62
CA ARG A 15 3.89 9.54 -7.40
C ARG A 15 3.50 9.16 -8.83
N LEU A 16 4.30 8.32 -9.49
CA LEU A 16 4.03 7.84 -10.84
C LEU A 16 2.77 6.97 -10.88
N ILE A 17 2.62 6.04 -9.94
CA ILE A 17 1.42 5.20 -9.82
C ILE A 17 0.18 6.08 -9.63
N SER A 18 0.22 7.02 -8.68
CA SER A 18 -0.89 7.96 -8.43
C SER A 18 -1.25 8.77 -9.67
N ARG A 19 -0.25 9.24 -10.43
CA ARG A 19 -0.48 9.98 -11.68
C ARG A 19 -1.12 9.12 -12.76
N VAL A 20 -0.75 7.84 -12.87
CA VAL A 20 -1.33 6.92 -13.85
C VAL A 20 -2.81 6.67 -13.55
N ILE A 21 -3.18 6.56 -12.28
CA ILE A 21 -4.55 6.25 -11.87
C ILE A 21 -5.44 7.49 -11.68
N GLN A 22 -4.90 8.71 -11.66
CA GLN A 22 -5.62 9.93 -11.23
C GLN A 22 -6.88 10.24 -12.07
N ASN A 23 -6.91 9.81 -13.33
CA ASN A 23 -8.01 10.09 -14.27
C ASN A 23 -8.92 8.86 -14.50
N LEU A 24 -8.70 7.77 -13.76
CA LEU A 24 -9.53 6.59 -13.86
C LEU A 24 -10.83 6.79 -13.06
N SER A 25 -11.95 6.30 -13.60
CA SER A 25 -13.19 6.20 -12.85
C SER A 25 -13.09 5.11 -11.78
N ASP A 26 -13.96 5.19 -10.77
CA ASP A 26 -14.06 4.14 -9.75
C ASP A 26 -14.34 2.76 -10.34
N GLU A 27 -15.17 2.70 -11.39
CA GLU A 27 -15.42 1.47 -12.14
C GLU A 27 -14.12 0.92 -12.73
N GLN A 28 -13.31 1.75 -13.39
CA GLN A 28 -12.02 1.33 -13.95
C GLN A 28 -11.04 0.84 -12.89
N LEU A 29 -11.10 1.37 -11.67
CA LEU A 29 -10.25 0.91 -10.56
C LEU A 29 -10.67 -0.47 -10.04
N LEU A 30 -11.94 -0.84 -10.22
CA LEU A 30 -12.54 -2.05 -9.67
C LEU A 30 -12.62 -3.20 -10.66
N ILE A 31 -12.48 -2.94 -11.97
CA ILE A 31 -12.48 -3.99 -13.01
C ILE A 31 -11.35 -4.99 -12.76
N ILE A 32 -11.71 -6.27 -12.74
CA ILE A 32 -10.77 -7.40 -12.81
C ILE A 32 -10.71 -7.81 -14.29
N PRO A 33 -9.60 -7.58 -15.00
CA PRO A 33 -9.48 -7.97 -16.40
C PRO A 33 -9.48 -9.49 -16.58
N ASP A 34 -9.88 -9.96 -17.76
CA ASP A 34 -9.79 -11.38 -18.13
C ASP A 34 -8.36 -11.89 -17.94
N GLU A 35 -8.23 -13.13 -17.43
CA GLU A 35 -6.95 -13.78 -17.07
C GLU A 35 -6.23 -13.22 -15.83
N TYR A 36 -6.68 -12.10 -15.26
CA TYR A 36 -6.15 -11.57 -14.00
C TYR A 36 -7.04 -11.93 -12.81
N LYS A 37 -6.45 -11.92 -11.60
CA LYS A 37 -7.15 -12.19 -10.34
C LYS A 37 -7.35 -10.96 -9.47
N ASN A 38 -6.76 -9.82 -9.87
CA ASN A 38 -6.70 -8.59 -9.09
C ASN A 38 -7.15 -7.40 -9.95
N ASN A 39 -7.74 -6.39 -9.30
CA ASN A 39 -8.04 -5.10 -9.91
C ASN A 39 -7.02 -4.04 -9.42
N ILE A 40 -7.11 -2.82 -9.96
CA ILE A 40 -6.17 -1.74 -9.63
C ILE A 40 -6.26 -1.37 -8.14
N LEU A 41 -7.48 -1.27 -7.59
CA LEU A 41 -7.67 -0.95 -6.19
C LEU A 41 -6.99 -1.97 -5.26
N TRP A 42 -7.11 -3.27 -5.57
CA TRP A 42 -6.44 -4.33 -4.82
C TRP A 42 -4.92 -4.19 -4.89
N ASN A 43 -4.37 -3.90 -6.06
CA ASN A 43 -2.92 -3.70 -6.19
C ASN A 43 -2.41 -2.51 -5.37
N LEU A 44 -3.14 -1.40 -5.30
CA LEU A 44 -2.80 -0.26 -4.44
C LEU A 44 -2.79 -0.65 -2.96
N GLY A 45 -3.85 -1.31 -2.50
CA GLY A 45 -3.93 -1.81 -1.13
C GLY A 45 -2.81 -2.82 -0.83
N HIS A 46 -2.48 -3.69 -1.79
CA HIS A 46 -1.43 -4.68 -1.62
C HIS A 46 -0.04 -4.05 -1.44
N ILE A 47 0.26 -2.99 -2.20
CA ILE A 47 1.50 -2.21 -2.02
C ILE A 47 1.56 -1.61 -0.61
N ILE A 48 0.45 -1.04 -0.12
CA ILE A 48 0.36 -0.48 1.24
C ILE A 48 0.66 -1.56 2.29
N ILE A 49 -0.09 -2.67 2.27
CA ILE A 49 0.02 -3.72 3.28
C ILE A 49 1.40 -4.39 3.24
N THR A 50 1.95 -4.61 2.04
CA THR A 50 3.28 -5.21 1.91
C THR A 50 4.36 -4.30 2.48
N GLN A 51 4.33 -2.98 2.22
CA GLN A 51 5.28 -2.07 2.83
C GLN A 51 5.14 -2.02 4.36
N GLN A 52 3.90 -1.99 4.86
CA GLN A 52 3.62 -2.00 6.30
C GLN A 52 4.17 -3.26 6.97
N PHE A 53 3.92 -4.43 6.37
CA PHE A 53 4.46 -5.69 6.88
C PHE A 53 6.00 -5.70 6.89
N LEU A 54 6.64 -5.34 5.77
CA LEU A 54 8.09 -5.43 5.62
C LEU A 54 8.86 -4.45 6.51
N HIS A 55 8.35 -3.23 6.72
CA HIS A 55 9.07 -2.22 7.51
C HIS A 55 8.61 -2.18 8.96
N TYR A 56 7.32 -2.36 9.24
CA TYR A 56 6.81 -2.26 10.61
C TYR A 56 6.86 -3.62 11.29
N THR A 57 6.17 -4.63 10.75
CA THR A 57 6.09 -5.94 11.41
C THR A 57 7.45 -6.62 11.55
N LEU A 58 8.26 -6.65 10.49
CA LEU A 58 9.62 -7.22 10.58
C LEU A 58 10.54 -6.41 11.50
N SER A 59 10.20 -5.16 11.79
CA SER A 59 10.93 -4.34 12.77
C SER A 59 10.32 -4.33 14.17
N ARG A 60 9.42 -5.28 14.46
CA ARG A 60 8.68 -5.36 15.74
C ARG A 60 7.81 -4.13 16.06
N VAL A 61 7.50 -3.31 15.06
CA VAL A 61 6.61 -2.16 15.17
C VAL A 61 5.22 -2.57 14.69
N GLU A 62 4.17 -2.10 15.37
CA GLU A 62 2.80 -2.32 14.91
C GLU A 62 2.54 -1.59 13.59
N MET A 63 1.82 -2.25 12.68
CA MET A 63 1.42 -1.64 11.41
C MET A 63 0.44 -0.48 11.66
N ARG A 64 0.46 0.52 10.77
CA ARG A 64 -0.40 1.70 10.81
C ARG A 64 -1.67 1.56 9.98
N VAL A 65 -2.13 0.33 9.82
CA VAL A 65 -3.32 -0.06 9.07
C VAL A 65 -4.16 -1.01 9.91
N THR A 66 -5.46 -1.02 9.67
CA THR A 66 -6.37 -1.88 10.42
C THR A 66 -6.21 -3.35 10.02
N LYS A 67 -6.65 -4.26 10.90
CA LYS A 67 -6.63 -5.71 10.61
C LYS A 67 -7.52 -6.06 9.44
N GLU A 68 -8.63 -5.33 9.27
CA GLU A 68 -9.56 -5.48 8.16
C GLU A 68 -8.86 -5.19 6.83
N LEU A 69 -8.10 -4.10 6.72
CA LEU A 69 -7.32 -3.78 5.52
C LEU A 69 -6.27 -4.87 5.23
N VAL A 70 -5.60 -5.38 6.26
CA VAL A 70 -4.65 -6.50 6.08
C VAL A 70 -5.35 -7.74 5.52
N MET A 71 -6.53 -8.09 6.03
CA MET A 71 -7.30 -9.24 5.53
C MET A 71 -7.79 -9.08 4.09
N LEU A 72 -8.00 -7.84 3.62
CA LEU A 72 -8.46 -7.56 2.27
C LEU A 72 -7.33 -7.58 1.24
N PHE A 73 -6.11 -7.15 1.60
CA PHE A 73 -5.04 -6.87 0.63
C PHE A 73 -3.72 -7.64 0.84
N ARG A 74 -3.61 -8.52 1.84
CA ARG A 74 -2.41 -9.36 2.00
C ARG A 74 -2.23 -10.37 0.87
N THR A 75 -1.02 -10.89 0.72
CA THR A 75 -0.72 -11.97 -0.23
C THR A 75 -1.70 -13.13 -0.08
N GLY A 76 -2.21 -13.61 -1.22
CA GLY A 76 -3.15 -14.73 -1.29
C GLY A 76 -4.63 -14.32 -1.22
N THR A 77 -4.96 -13.05 -1.06
CA THR A 77 -6.34 -12.54 -1.19
C THR A 77 -6.63 -12.09 -2.62
N SER A 78 -7.89 -11.77 -2.91
CA SER A 78 -8.33 -11.27 -4.21
C SER A 78 -9.56 -10.36 -4.02
N PRO A 79 -9.77 -9.35 -4.88
CA PRO A 79 -11.00 -8.57 -4.88
C PRO A 79 -12.25 -9.40 -5.19
N ALA A 80 -12.11 -10.58 -5.81
CA ALA A 80 -13.23 -11.46 -6.12
C ALA A 80 -13.94 -12.02 -4.87
N ILE A 81 -13.29 -12.00 -3.71
CA ILE A 81 -13.85 -12.48 -2.44
C ILE A 81 -14.24 -11.34 -1.49
N TRP A 82 -14.21 -10.08 -1.95
CA TRP A 82 -14.64 -8.96 -1.12
C TRP A 82 -16.14 -9.03 -0.85
N GLU A 83 -16.52 -9.27 0.41
CA GLU A 83 -17.92 -9.18 0.85
C GLU A 83 -18.45 -7.74 0.79
N LYS A 84 -17.56 -6.78 1.05
CA LYS A 84 -17.81 -5.35 0.94
C LYS A 84 -16.66 -4.67 0.21
N GLN A 85 -16.99 -3.79 -0.73
CA GLN A 85 -16.00 -2.99 -1.44
C GLN A 85 -15.23 -2.10 -0.45
N PRO A 86 -13.88 -2.12 -0.47
CA PRO A 86 -13.07 -1.16 0.25
C PRO A 86 -13.34 0.27 -0.23
N ASN A 87 -13.18 1.25 0.67
CA ASN A 87 -13.34 2.65 0.30
C ASN A 87 -12.19 3.09 -0.61
N ILE A 88 -12.49 3.49 -1.85
CA ILE A 88 -11.49 3.85 -2.86
C ILE A 88 -10.65 5.06 -2.41
N GLU A 89 -11.30 6.10 -1.90
CA GLU A 89 -10.64 7.33 -1.48
C GLU A 89 -9.77 7.10 -0.25
N GLU A 90 -10.20 6.24 0.68
CA GLU A 90 -9.38 5.81 1.81
C GLU A 90 -8.08 5.14 1.33
N ILE A 91 -8.17 4.18 0.39
CA ILE A 91 -6.99 3.49 -0.13
C ILE A 91 -6.06 4.45 -0.88
N LYS A 92 -6.61 5.38 -1.67
CA LYS A 92 -5.82 6.42 -2.35
C LYS A 92 -5.10 7.34 -1.34
N SER A 93 -5.78 7.77 -0.28
CA SER A 93 -5.19 8.59 0.78
C SER A 93 -4.06 7.84 1.49
N LEU A 94 -4.34 6.61 1.96
CA LEU A 94 -3.34 5.76 2.63
C LEU A 94 -2.14 5.44 1.73
N PHE A 95 -2.33 5.38 0.41
CA PHE A 95 -1.26 5.18 -0.55
C PHE A 95 -0.23 6.32 -0.54
N ILE A 96 -0.62 7.53 -0.17
CA ILE A 96 0.31 8.67 -0.03
C ILE A 96 0.72 8.84 1.43
N ASP A 97 -0.25 8.90 2.34
CA ASP A 97 -0.04 9.28 3.73
C ASP A 97 0.92 8.34 4.44
N LEU A 98 0.80 7.02 4.21
CA LEU A 98 1.65 6.04 4.89
C LEU A 98 3.09 6.03 4.38
N LEU A 99 3.35 6.54 3.17
CA LEU A 99 4.72 6.72 2.69
C LEU A 99 5.37 7.91 3.39
N ASP A 100 4.69 9.05 3.47
CA ASP A 100 5.22 10.20 4.19
C ASP A 100 5.41 9.88 5.67
N LYS A 101 4.48 9.11 6.24
CA LYS A 101 4.56 8.66 7.62
C LYS A 101 5.70 7.65 7.85
N PHE A 102 5.96 6.74 6.93
CA PHE A 102 7.15 5.89 6.95
C PHE A 102 8.46 6.70 6.97
N ILE A 103 8.53 7.77 6.18
CA ILE A 103 9.71 8.64 6.13
C ILE A 103 9.91 9.38 7.45
N GLU A 104 8.83 9.87 8.05
CA GLU A 104 8.85 10.51 9.36
C GLU A 104 9.33 9.53 10.45
N ASP A 105 8.75 8.33 10.49
CA ASP A 105 9.12 7.29 11.46
C ASP A 105 10.58 6.85 11.31
N TYR A 106 11.04 6.71 10.07
CA TYR A 106 12.42 6.42 9.78
C TYR A 106 13.36 7.51 10.32
N ARG A 107 13.01 8.79 10.15
CA ARG A 107 13.79 9.93 10.68
C ARG A 107 13.78 10.02 12.21
N ASN A 108 12.77 9.43 12.85
CA ASN A 108 12.62 9.38 14.30
C ASN A 108 13.20 8.10 14.90
N ASP A 109 14.05 7.37 14.15
CA ASP A 109 14.71 6.15 14.59
C ASP A 109 13.71 5.09 15.11
N LEU A 110 12.55 4.93 14.45
CA LEU A 110 11.54 3.96 14.90
C LEU A 110 11.92 2.50 14.57
N PHE A 111 12.70 2.28 13.52
CA PHE A 111 13.03 0.94 13.01
C PHE A 111 14.45 0.52 13.47
N THR A 112 14.59 0.17 14.75
CA THR A 112 15.89 -0.16 15.38
C THR A 112 16.14 -1.64 15.60
N GLU A 113 15.09 -2.45 15.66
CA GLU A 113 15.16 -3.90 15.86
C GLU A 113 14.55 -4.61 14.65
N PHE A 114 15.05 -5.80 14.32
CA PHE A 114 14.53 -6.61 13.21
C PHE A 114 14.36 -8.07 13.64
N ILE A 115 13.39 -8.77 13.06
CA ILE A 115 13.14 -10.21 13.23
C ILE A 115 14.00 -11.02 12.26
#